data_AF-A0AAP0GPD7-F1
#
_entry.id   AF-A0AAP0GPD7-F1
#
_cell.length_a   1.000
_cell.length_b   1.000
_cell.length_c   1.000
_cell.angle_alpha   90.00
_cell.angle_beta   90.00
_cell.angle_gamma   90.00
#
_symmetry.space_group_name_H-M   'P 1'
#
loop_
_entity.id
_entity.type
_entity.pdbx_description
1 polymer ?
#
loop_
_entity_poly.entity_id
_entity_poly.type
_entity_poly.pdbx_seq_one_letter_code
_entity_poly.pdbx_strand_id
1 'polypeptide(L)'
;MFPVYLARKINQRTHSHLFLPFIQRSRTAQDGLSYPSYMHSRYSFFQAFRRTLGTCSRKQGYSYFSTFEPSHVLNLYETINFTQLAESVNESTNSCVIKLVKLLRSNFNPEGEESTDFLDGCGIKPSEDVINSGIWALRDDWKLAFFVFKWGQKWRCSDEKAWSLMIWVLGNHKKFNNAWCLIRDLYQSSMDTQRPMLIMIDRYAAANEPAEAIRAFQLMEKFKLTPDQKAFYTLLDTLCKHGNVEEAEEFMFQNAKLFPLETEGFNIILNGWCNVYVDITEAKRIWKEMDKNCVIADEYSYTHMISCFSKVNNLFDSLRLYDEMKKKGWRPNRTVYNSLVYVLAHENCHEEALKIVDKMNDLGYIPDSVTFNFIIRPLCKAGKIVDARRVLSRMLEDNINPTIDTYHAFLEGKDLTFEESFELLERMMKSGNGPNKDTFFLILGKFLQSNEIENALKTWVKMKEYDVSPDSAHFVMMVEGLVKHGLVTKARELYTEMICIGISVDPKLAKLFKDFSQDDECKQIKKPRMRNPNLHRGKKWFRGKRSNS
;
A
#
# COMPACT_ATOMS: atom_id res chain seq x y z
N MET A 1 23.84 7.56 -34.68
CA MET A 1 23.96 6.20 -35.25
C MET A 1 23.29 5.15 -34.33
N PHE A 2 22.02 5.38 -33.97
CA PHE A 2 21.19 4.48 -33.17
C PHE A 2 19.75 4.20 -33.71
N PRO A 3 19.40 4.38 -35.02
CA PRO A 3 18.06 3.94 -35.51
C PRO A 3 17.98 2.48 -35.98
N VAL A 4 19.09 1.74 -36.06
CA VAL A 4 19.12 0.44 -36.78
C VAL A 4 18.74 -0.76 -35.89
N TYR A 5 18.77 -0.61 -34.56
CA TYR A 5 18.54 -1.75 -33.65
C TYR A 5 17.05 -2.06 -33.43
N LEU A 6 16.16 -1.06 -33.48
CA LEU A 6 14.71 -1.27 -33.34
C LEU A 6 14.05 -1.74 -34.65
N ALA A 7 14.53 -1.24 -35.79
CA ALA A 7 14.04 -1.63 -37.12
C ALA A 7 14.29 -3.12 -37.43
N ARG A 8 15.36 -3.73 -36.88
CA ARG A 8 15.63 -5.17 -37.02
C ARG A 8 14.70 -6.07 -36.20
N LYS A 9 14.11 -5.57 -35.11
CA LYS A 9 13.24 -6.38 -34.23
C LYS A 9 11.78 -6.36 -34.68
N ILE A 10 11.35 -5.31 -35.37
CA ILE A 10 9.99 -5.20 -35.93
C ILE A 10 9.87 -5.97 -37.26
N ASN A 11 10.92 -6.00 -38.09
CA ASN A 11 10.91 -6.71 -39.39
C ASN A 11 11.18 -8.22 -39.33
N GLN A 12 11.41 -8.81 -38.16
CA GLN A 12 11.52 -10.27 -37.98
C GLN A 12 10.22 -10.92 -37.43
N ARG A 13 9.14 -10.15 -37.29
CA ARG A 13 7.82 -10.66 -36.81
C ARG A 13 6.68 -10.44 -37.80
N THR A 14 6.98 -10.26 -39.07
CA THR A 14 6.02 -10.39 -40.17
C THR A 14 6.30 -11.71 -40.88
N HIS A 15 5.24 -12.48 -41.09
CA HIS A 15 5.20 -13.87 -41.60
C HIS A 15 5.29 -14.99 -40.55
N SER A 16 4.15 -15.28 -39.90
CA SER A 16 3.41 -16.50 -40.24
C SER A 16 2.01 -16.48 -39.62
N HIS A 17 1.05 -16.50 -40.53
CA HIS A 17 -0.38 -16.82 -40.47
C HIS A 17 -0.92 -17.43 -39.18
N LEU A 18 -2.05 -16.90 -38.69
CA LEU A 18 -3.29 -17.66 -38.44
C LEU A 18 -4.42 -16.71 -37.98
N PHE A 19 -5.24 -16.25 -38.93
CA PHE A 19 -6.63 -15.90 -38.70
C PHE A 19 -7.48 -16.51 -39.84
N LEU A 20 -8.37 -17.43 -39.44
CA LEU A 20 -9.64 -17.88 -40.08
C LEU A 20 -9.57 -18.73 -41.37
N PRO A 21 -10.53 -19.68 -41.55
CA PRO A 21 -11.89 -19.33 -41.99
C PRO A 21 -13.06 -20.07 -41.32
N PHE A 22 -14.22 -19.42 -41.42
CA PHE A 22 -15.58 -19.90 -41.14
C PHE A 22 -16.25 -20.39 -42.47
N ILE A 23 -17.12 -21.41 -42.37
CA ILE A 23 -18.18 -21.86 -43.31
C ILE A 23 -17.77 -22.69 -44.56
N GLN A 24 -17.94 -24.03 -44.48
CA GLN A 24 -18.86 -24.78 -45.36
C GLN A 24 -19.19 -26.18 -44.80
N ARG A 25 -20.34 -26.70 -45.25
CA ARG A 25 -21.15 -27.79 -44.68
C ARG A 25 -20.54 -29.21 -44.78
N SER A 26 -20.99 -30.02 -43.82
CA SER A 26 -21.42 -31.42 -43.91
C SER A 26 -20.43 -32.59 -43.79
N ARG A 27 -20.81 -33.43 -42.81
CA ARG A 27 -20.81 -34.91 -42.78
C ARG A 27 -19.54 -35.68 -42.32
N THR A 28 -19.80 -36.39 -41.22
CA THR A 28 -19.52 -37.81 -40.91
C THR A 28 -18.21 -38.23 -40.24
N ALA A 29 -18.42 -39.17 -39.30
CA ALA A 29 -17.51 -40.09 -38.61
C ALA A 29 -16.65 -39.46 -37.49
N GLN A 30 -16.96 -39.72 -36.22
CA GLN A 30 -16.71 -40.96 -35.44
C GLN A 30 -15.28 -41.03 -34.88
N ASP A 31 -15.27 -41.29 -33.57
CA ASP A 31 -14.25 -41.95 -32.76
C ASP A 31 -13.12 -41.11 -32.15
N GLY A 32 -13.27 -40.92 -30.83
CA GLY A 32 -12.35 -41.48 -29.84
C GLY A 32 -10.93 -40.90 -29.82
N LEU A 33 -10.72 -39.82 -29.06
CA LEU A 33 -9.38 -39.38 -28.67
C LEU A 33 -9.10 -39.70 -27.19
N SER A 34 -8.34 -40.77 -27.03
CA SER A 34 -7.42 -40.99 -25.91
C SER A 34 -6.41 -39.85 -25.80
N TYR A 35 -6.20 -39.36 -24.59
CA TYR A 35 -5.09 -38.47 -24.22
C TYR A 35 -3.73 -39.03 -24.67
N PRO A 36 -2.81 -38.15 -25.10
CA PRO A 36 -1.45 -38.27 -24.62
C PRO A 36 -0.96 -36.95 -24.01
N SER A 37 -0.48 -37.10 -22.78
CA SER A 37 0.45 -36.24 -22.08
C SER A 37 1.62 -35.75 -22.95
N TYR A 38 1.82 -34.44 -23.03
CA TYR A 38 3.12 -33.85 -23.36
C TYR A 38 3.50 -32.77 -22.36
N MET A 39 4.42 -33.14 -21.49
CA MET A 39 5.29 -32.26 -20.73
C MET A 39 6.32 -31.60 -21.67
N HIS A 40 6.74 -30.39 -21.30
CA HIS A 40 7.91 -29.63 -21.78
C HIS A 40 7.79 -28.85 -23.11
N SER A 41 7.36 -27.59 -22.98
CA SER A 41 8.22 -26.47 -23.40
C SER A 41 8.02 -25.28 -22.46
N ARG A 42 8.91 -25.15 -21.48
CA ARG A 42 9.07 -23.92 -20.70
C ARG A 42 9.71 -22.88 -21.61
N TYR A 43 8.92 -22.04 -22.28
CA TYR A 43 9.44 -20.78 -22.81
C TYR A 43 9.53 -19.78 -21.66
N SER A 44 10.76 -19.59 -21.18
CA SER A 44 11.19 -18.48 -20.33
C SER A 44 10.94 -17.16 -21.10
N PHE A 45 9.81 -16.51 -20.85
CA PHE A 45 9.48 -15.20 -21.44
C PHE A 45 10.09 -14.02 -20.65
N PHE A 46 10.59 -14.23 -19.42
CA PHE A 46 10.87 -13.15 -18.46
C PHE A 46 12.36 -12.93 -18.11
N GLN A 47 13.30 -13.39 -18.95
CA GLN A 47 14.74 -13.29 -18.63
C GLN A 47 15.53 -12.20 -19.38
N ALA A 48 14.93 -11.49 -20.35
CA ALA A 48 15.69 -10.53 -21.16
C ALA A 48 15.77 -9.10 -20.58
N PHE A 49 15.01 -8.76 -19.53
CA PHE A 49 14.98 -7.40 -18.95
C PHE A 49 15.51 -7.30 -17.51
N ARG A 50 15.93 -8.41 -16.86
CA ARG A 50 16.54 -8.39 -15.51
C ARG A 50 17.99 -7.87 -15.47
N ARG A 51 18.35 -6.89 -16.31
CA ARG A 51 19.67 -6.26 -16.29
C ARG A 51 19.60 -4.74 -16.39
N THR A 52 18.96 -4.15 -15.39
CA THR A 52 19.38 -2.86 -14.80
C THR A 52 19.27 -3.01 -13.29
N LEU A 53 20.31 -3.59 -12.69
CA LEU A 53 20.55 -3.51 -11.25
C LEU A 53 20.91 -2.06 -10.92
N GLY A 54 19.92 -1.32 -10.42
CA GLY A 54 20.11 -0.18 -9.54
C GLY A 54 19.47 -0.54 -8.22
N THR A 55 20.29 -0.87 -7.22
CA THR A 55 19.86 -1.09 -5.84
C THR A 55 19.27 0.21 -5.27
N CYS A 56 18.01 0.51 -5.55
CA CYS A 56 17.27 1.47 -4.77
C CYS A 56 16.73 0.72 -3.56
N SER A 57 17.52 0.76 -2.49
CA SER A 57 17.09 0.41 -1.14
C SER A 57 15.67 0.89 -0.93
N ARG A 58 14.78 -0.05 -0.58
CA ARG A 58 13.46 0.20 -0.02
C ARG A 58 13.67 0.94 1.30
N LYS A 59 14.02 2.23 1.24
CA LYS A 59 13.91 3.12 2.38
C LYS A 59 12.42 3.22 2.62
N GLN A 60 11.96 2.66 3.73
CA GLN A 60 10.72 3.06 4.38
C GLN A 60 10.87 4.54 4.75
N GLY A 61 10.77 5.42 3.76
CA GLY A 61 10.31 6.78 3.96
C GLY A 61 8.80 6.64 4.08
N TYR A 62 8.28 7.01 5.24
CA TYR A 62 6.85 7.11 5.50
C TYR A 62 6.12 7.66 4.26
N SER A 63 5.23 6.83 3.72
CA SER A 63 4.43 7.14 2.53
C SER A 63 3.37 8.17 2.95
N TYR A 64 3.74 9.45 2.98
CA TYR A 64 2.80 10.54 3.29
C TYR A 64 1.95 10.96 2.08
N PHE A 65 2.03 10.20 0.99
CA PHE A 65 1.17 10.32 -0.18
C PHE A 65 -0.09 9.44 -0.09
N SER A 66 -0.33 8.75 1.02
CA SER A 66 -1.52 7.93 1.24
C SER A 66 -2.82 8.74 1.43
N THR A 67 -2.75 10.08 1.43
CA THR A 67 -3.90 10.98 1.63
C THR A 67 -4.16 11.95 0.48
N PHE A 68 -3.54 11.74 -0.70
CA PHE A 68 -4.30 12.10 -1.89
C PHE A 68 -5.49 11.14 -1.91
N GLU A 69 -6.64 11.59 -1.41
CA GLU A 69 -7.88 11.07 -1.99
C GLU A 69 -7.68 11.14 -3.50
N PRO A 70 -7.83 10.02 -4.23
CA PRO A 70 -7.75 10.02 -5.68
C PRO A 70 -8.73 11.07 -6.16
N SER A 71 -8.16 12.19 -6.54
CA SER A 71 -8.82 13.47 -6.63
C SER A 71 -9.79 13.42 -7.79
N HIS A 72 -11.06 13.14 -7.52
CA HIS A 72 -12.19 13.25 -8.45
C HIS A 72 -11.92 12.85 -9.91
N VAL A 73 -10.99 11.91 -10.16
CA VAL A 73 -11.12 11.02 -11.29
C VAL A 73 -12.29 10.21 -10.87
N LEU A 74 -13.46 10.56 -11.42
CA LEU A 74 -14.70 9.87 -11.17
C LEU A 74 -14.44 8.39 -10.96
N ASN A 75 -15.20 7.84 -10.02
CA ASN A 75 -15.61 6.44 -9.86
C ASN A 75 -16.07 5.74 -11.17
N LEU A 76 -15.58 6.13 -12.36
CA LEU A 76 -15.90 5.56 -13.66
C LEU A 76 -15.57 4.07 -13.74
N TYR A 77 -14.65 3.58 -12.90
CA TYR A 77 -14.22 2.18 -12.84
C TYR A 77 -14.03 1.69 -11.40
N GLU A 78 -14.93 2.06 -10.49
CA GLU A 78 -15.13 1.33 -9.23
C GLU A 78 -15.70 -0.06 -9.59
N THR A 79 -14.83 -0.98 -10.01
CA THR A 79 -15.31 -2.24 -10.59
C THR A 79 -16.11 -3.04 -9.57
N ILE A 80 -15.74 -3.04 -8.29
CA ILE A 80 -16.51 -3.78 -7.30
C ILE A 80 -16.44 -3.17 -5.89
N ASN A 81 -17.28 -2.17 -5.63
CA ASN A 81 -17.48 -1.69 -4.26
C ASN A 81 -18.50 -2.59 -3.52
N PHE A 82 -18.04 -3.73 -3.01
CA PHE A 82 -18.84 -4.59 -2.13
C PHE A 82 -19.08 -3.97 -0.74
N THR A 83 -18.45 -2.83 -0.40
CA THR A 83 -18.58 -2.23 0.94
C THR A 83 -19.98 -1.61 1.17
N GLN A 84 -20.69 -1.24 0.10
CA GLN A 84 -22.11 -0.83 0.17
C GLN A 84 -23.05 -1.94 0.66
N LEU A 85 -22.62 -3.22 0.67
CA LEU A 85 -23.40 -4.32 1.26
C LEU A 85 -23.50 -4.22 2.80
N ALA A 86 -22.64 -3.44 3.45
CA ALA A 86 -22.70 -3.25 4.91
C ALA A 86 -23.69 -2.14 5.32
N GLU A 87 -23.98 -1.18 4.44
CA GLU A 87 -24.76 0.01 4.78
C GLU A 87 -26.28 -0.18 4.59
N SER A 88 -26.71 -1.24 3.89
CA SER A 88 -28.13 -1.55 3.66
C SER A 88 -28.73 -2.58 4.64
N VAL A 89 -28.03 -2.93 5.72
CA VAL A 89 -28.40 -4.08 6.57
C VAL A 89 -29.28 -3.66 7.75
N ASN A 90 -30.54 -4.07 7.73
CA ASN A 90 -31.47 -3.93 8.87
C ASN A 90 -30.93 -4.65 10.13
N GLU A 91 -31.18 -4.12 11.33
CA GLU A 91 -30.72 -4.70 12.62
C GLU A 91 -31.10 -6.19 12.80
N SER A 92 -32.25 -6.61 12.28
CA SER A 92 -32.71 -8.00 12.29
C SER A 92 -31.82 -8.93 11.44
N THR A 93 -31.33 -8.45 10.31
CA THR A 93 -30.46 -9.18 9.38
C THR A 93 -29.07 -9.33 9.98
N ASN A 94 -28.55 -8.28 10.62
CA ASN A 94 -27.30 -8.32 11.39
C ASN A 94 -27.35 -9.36 12.54
N SER A 95 -28.46 -9.44 13.26
CA SER A 95 -28.65 -10.44 14.33
C SER A 95 -28.63 -11.88 13.79
N CYS A 96 -29.27 -12.13 12.65
CA CYS A 96 -29.24 -13.43 11.97
C CYS A 96 -27.84 -13.80 11.45
N VAL A 97 -27.12 -12.84 10.85
CA VAL A 97 -25.76 -13.05 10.34
C VAL A 97 -24.78 -13.35 11.48
N ILE A 98 -24.85 -12.64 12.60
CA ILE A 98 -24.00 -12.91 13.77
C ILE A 98 -24.25 -14.32 14.33
N LYS A 99 -25.52 -14.76 14.41
CA LYS A 99 -25.86 -16.13 14.84
C LYS A 99 -25.33 -17.17 13.85
N LEU A 100 -25.48 -16.93 12.55
CA LEU A 100 -24.97 -17.81 11.49
C LEU A 100 -23.45 -17.98 11.56
N VAL A 101 -22.71 -16.87 11.66
CA VAL A 101 -21.23 -16.87 11.73
C VAL A 101 -20.74 -17.61 12.98
N LYS A 102 -21.37 -17.41 14.13
CA LYS A 102 -21.03 -18.12 15.38
C LYS A 102 -21.26 -19.63 15.25
N LEU A 103 -22.41 -20.04 14.72
CA LEU A 103 -22.74 -21.46 14.53
C LEU A 103 -21.76 -22.15 13.58
N LEU A 104 -21.39 -21.49 12.48
CA LEU A 104 -20.44 -22.02 11.51
C LEU A 104 -19.03 -22.15 12.10
N ARG A 105 -18.55 -21.14 12.82
CA ARG A 105 -17.21 -21.20 13.45
C ARG A 105 -17.11 -22.27 14.55
N SER A 106 -18.22 -22.62 15.21
CA SER A 106 -18.24 -23.61 16.29
C SER A 106 -18.40 -25.06 15.82
N ASN A 107 -19.09 -25.30 14.70
CA ASN A 107 -19.51 -26.65 14.30
C ASN A 107 -18.94 -27.13 12.96
N PHE A 108 -18.16 -26.31 12.24
CA PHE A 108 -17.67 -26.68 10.92
C PHE A 108 -16.53 -27.70 10.99
N ASN A 109 -16.76 -28.89 10.43
CA ASN A 109 -15.75 -29.94 10.26
C ASN A 109 -15.34 -30.02 8.78
N PRO A 110 -14.08 -29.74 8.41
CA PRO A 110 -13.63 -29.69 7.01
C PRO A 110 -13.55 -31.05 6.29
N GLU A 111 -13.65 -32.18 7.00
CA GLU A 111 -13.60 -33.54 6.44
C GLU A 111 -14.97 -34.24 6.39
N GLY A 112 -16.03 -33.63 6.94
CA GLY A 112 -17.39 -34.17 6.92
C GLY A 112 -18.10 -33.86 5.61
N GLU A 113 -18.93 -34.79 5.14
CA GLU A 113 -19.76 -34.63 3.94
C GLU A 113 -20.50 -33.29 3.90
N GLU A 114 -20.57 -32.72 2.71
CA GLU A 114 -21.11 -31.42 2.33
C GLU A 114 -22.64 -31.25 2.58
N SER A 115 -23.18 -31.80 3.66
CA SER A 115 -24.60 -31.65 3.99
C SER A 115 -24.83 -30.27 4.61
N THR A 116 -25.52 -29.39 3.87
CA THR A 116 -26.02 -28.12 4.39
C THR A 116 -27.25 -28.30 5.30
N ASP A 117 -27.67 -29.54 5.59
CA ASP A 117 -28.93 -29.84 6.28
C ASP A 117 -28.90 -29.38 7.75
N PHE A 118 -27.72 -29.27 8.35
CA PHE A 118 -27.54 -28.68 9.68
C PHE A 118 -27.98 -27.20 9.73
N LEU A 119 -27.79 -26.44 8.64
CA LEU A 119 -28.22 -25.04 8.56
C LEU A 119 -29.74 -24.91 8.42
N ASP A 120 -30.41 -25.90 7.83
CA ASP A 120 -31.87 -25.92 7.70
C ASP A 120 -32.58 -26.09 9.06
N GLY A 121 -31.90 -26.74 10.02
CA GLY A 121 -32.38 -26.88 11.41
C GLY A 121 -32.16 -25.66 12.31
N CYS A 122 -31.46 -24.63 11.84
CA CYS A 122 -31.05 -23.47 12.67
C CYS A 122 -32.13 -22.40 12.85
N GLY A 123 -33.31 -22.53 12.21
CA GLY A 123 -34.40 -21.56 12.32
C GLY A 123 -34.14 -20.20 11.65
N ILE A 124 -33.06 -20.08 10.86
CA ILE A 124 -32.73 -18.89 10.08
C ILE A 124 -33.43 -19.01 8.72
N LYS A 125 -34.27 -18.03 8.36
CA LYS A 125 -34.87 -17.97 7.02
C LYS A 125 -33.81 -17.49 6.02
N PRO A 126 -33.48 -18.29 4.99
CA PRO A 126 -32.52 -17.86 3.97
C PRO A 126 -33.14 -16.73 3.12
N SER A 127 -32.48 -15.58 3.09
CA SER A 127 -32.79 -14.47 2.19
C SER A 127 -31.52 -14.03 1.46
N GLU A 128 -31.67 -13.38 0.31
CA GLU A 128 -30.54 -12.88 -0.49
C GLU A 128 -29.58 -12.00 0.35
N ASP A 129 -30.13 -11.12 1.21
CA ASP A 129 -29.35 -10.26 2.10
C ASP A 129 -28.57 -11.03 3.18
N VAL A 130 -29.17 -12.09 3.75
CA VAL A 130 -28.50 -12.93 4.76
C VAL A 130 -27.37 -13.73 4.13
N ILE A 131 -27.55 -14.22 2.90
CA ILE A 131 -26.51 -14.94 2.17
C ILE A 131 -25.36 -13.99 1.81
N ASN A 132 -25.66 -12.83 1.21
CA ASN A 132 -24.65 -11.84 0.83
C ASN A 132 -23.86 -11.32 2.04
N SER A 133 -24.56 -10.95 3.11
CA SER A 133 -23.93 -10.48 4.35
C SER A 133 -23.15 -11.60 5.08
N GLY A 134 -23.65 -12.84 5.02
CA GLY A 134 -23.00 -14.01 5.58
C GLY A 134 -21.68 -14.34 4.87
N ILE A 135 -21.66 -14.33 3.53
CA ILE A 135 -20.45 -14.50 2.72
C ILE A 135 -19.46 -13.36 3.02
N TRP A 136 -19.92 -12.12 3.10
CA TRP A 136 -19.07 -10.96 3.41
C TRP A 136 -18.43 -11.05 4.80
N ALA A 137 -19.20 -11.48 5.81
CA ALA A 137 -18.71 -11.65 7.18
C ALA A 137 -17.69 -12.79 7.31
N LEU A 138 -17.75 -13.78 6.42
CA LEU A 138 -16.87 -14.95 6.39
C LEU A 138 -15.77 -14.86 5.33
N ARG A 139 -15.57 -13.71 4.69
CA ARG A 139 -14.59 -13.52 3.59
C ARG A 139 -13.15 -13.97 3.92
N ASP A 140 -12.79 -13.95 5.21
CA ASP A 140 -11.47 -14.37 5.68
C ASP A 140 -11.29 -15.90 5.67
N ASP A 141 -12.38 -16.69 5.63
CA ASP A 141 -12.36 -18.15 5.48
C ASP A 141 -13.21 -18.58 4.29
N TRP A 142 -12.55 -18.84 3.17
CA TRP A 142 -13.23 -19.18 1.92
C TRP A 142 -14.06 -20.47 2.00
N LYS A 143 -13.74 -21.42 2.88
CA LYS A 143 -14.50 -22.69 3.00
C LYS A 143 -15.85 -22.45 3.66
N LEU A 144 -15.87 -21.67 4.74
CA LEU A 144 -17.09 -21.28 5.43
C LEU A 144 -17.97 -20.40 4.54
N ALA A 145 -17.37 -19.44 3.84
CA ALA A 145 -18.07 -18.61 2.87
C ALA A 145 -18.69 -19.45 1.74
N PHE A 146 -17.95 -20.41 1.19
CA PHE A 146 -18.44 -21.32 0.15
C PHE A 146 -19.57 -22.22 0.64
N PHE A 147 -19.56 -22.61 1.92
CA PHE A 147 -20.63 -23.39 2.53
C PHE A 147 -21.93 -22.59 2.66
N VAL A 148 -21.85 -21.32 3.08
CA VAL A 148 -23.00 -20.40 3.09
C VAL A 148 -23.52 -20.17 1.66
N PHE A 149 -22.63 -20.05 0.69
CA PHE A 149 -23.00 -19.92 -0.71
C PHE A 149 -23.74 -21.17 -1.25
N LYS A 150 -23.24 -22.38 -0.99
CA LYS A 150 -23.95 -23.64 -1.33
C LYS A 150 -25.32 -23.73 -0.67
N TRP A 151 -25.45 -23.29 0.58
CA TRP A 151 -26.74 -23.22 1.28
C TRP A 151 -27.69 -22.23 0.58
N GLY A 152 -27.19 -21.04 0.18
CA GLY A 152 -27.95 -20.09 -0.63
C GLY A 152 -28.41 -20.64 -1.98
N GLN A 153 -27.60 -21.48 -2.63
CA GLN A 153 -27.97 -22.15 -3.89
C GLN A 153 -29.11 -23.15 -3.70
N LYS A 154 -29.08 -23.94 -2.62
CA LYS A 154 -30.14 -24.92 -2.27
C LYS A 154 -31.51 -24.25 -2.17
N TRP A 155 -31.56 -23.06 -1.58
CA TRP A 155 -32.78 -22.29 -1.37
C TRP A 155 -33.13 -21.31 -2.51
N ARG A 156 -32.35 -21.29 -3.60
CA ARG A 156 -32.48 -20.34 -4.72
C ARG A 156 -32.40 -18.86 -4.31
N CYS A 157 -31.71 -18.55 -3.22
CA CYS A 157 -31.50 -17.18 -2.73
C CYS A 157 -30.11 -16.64 -3.13
N SER A 158 -29.55 -17.12 -4.24
CA SER A 158 -28.24 -16.68 -4.76
C SER A 158 -28.44 -15.74 -5.95
N ASP A 159 -28.34 -14.44 -5.69
CA ASP A 159 -28.38 -13.40 -6.71
C ASP A 159 -27.01 -13.23 -7.41
N GLU A 160 -26.97 -12.45 -8.48
CA GLU A 160 -25.72 -12.14 -9.20
C GLU A 160 -24.61 -11.59 -8.28
N LYS A 161 -25.00 -10.90 -7.20
CA LYS A 161 -24.07 -10.38 -6.19
C LYS A 161 -23.45 -11.49 -5.35
N ALA A 162 -24.22 -12.48 -4.89
CA ALA A 162 -23.70 -13.63 -4.15
C ALA A 162 -22.65 -14.39 -4.96
N TRP A 163 -22.93 -14.62 -6.24
CA TRP A 163 -21.98 -15.26 -7.16
C TRP A 163 -20.71 -14.42 -7.35
N SER A 164 -20.86 -13.13 -7.66
CA SER A 164 -19.76 -12.19 -7.81
C SER A 164 -18.89 -12.11 -6.55
N LEU A 165 -19.52 -12.05 -5.38
CA LEU A 165 -18.84 -11.98 -4.08
C LEU A 165 -18.10 -13.27 -3.76
N MET A 166 -18.70 -14.44 -4.00
CA MET A 166 -18.03 -15.72 -3.78
C MET A 166 -16.80 -15.88 -4.67
N ILE A 167 -16.89 -15.47 -5.95
CA ILE A 167 -15.76 -15.47 -6.89
C ILE A 167 -14.65 -14.54 -6.40
N TRP A 168 -15.00 -13.35 -5.89
CA TRP A 168 -14.03 -12.42 -5.30
C TRP A 168 -13.34 -13.01 -4.06
N VAL A 169 -14.09 -13.65 -3.15
CA VAL A 169 -13.53 -14.34 -1.96
C VAL A 169 -12.55 -15.44 -2.39
N LEU A 170 -12.93 -16.29 -3.36
CA LEU A 170 -12.03 -17.33 -3.87
C LEU A 170 -10.77 -16.73 -4.52
N GLY A 171 -10.90 -15.62 -5.23
CA GLY A 171 -9.77 -14.89 -5.82
C GLY A 171 -8.80 -14.34 -4.77
N ASN A 172 -9.30 -13.76 -3.67
CA ASN A 172 -8.46 -13.29 -2.55
C ASN A 172 -7.65 -14.42 -1.92
N HIS A 173 -8.23 -15.61 -1.85
CA HIS A 173 -7.58 -16.82 -1.34
C HIS A 173 -6.78 -17.59 -2.39
N LYS A 174 -6.59 -17.02 -3.59
CA LYS A 174 -5.88 -17.61 -4.74
C LYS A 174 -6.43 -18.99 -5.16
N LYS A 175 -7.72 -19.24 -4.96
CA LYS A 175 -8.43 -20.46 -5.37
C LYS A 175 -9.09 -20.29 -6.73
N PHE A 176 -8.29 -19.87 -7.73
CA PHE A 176 -8.79 -19.51 -9.05
C PHE A 176 -9.48 -20.65 -9.81
N ASN A 177 -9.05 -21.90 -9.62
CA ASN A 177 -9.71 -23.05 -10.25
C ASN A 177 -11.18 -23.19 -9.81
N ASN A 178 -11.44 -23.02 -8.51
CA ASN A 178 -12.80 -23.08 -7.97
C ASN A 178 -13.62 -21.90 -8.48
N ALA A 179 -13.01 -20.71 -8.58
CA ALA A 179 -13.67 -19.52 -9.12
C ALA A 179 -14.06 -19.70 -10.60
N TRP A 180 -13.19 -20.31 -11.43
CA TRP A 180 -13.51 -20.65 -12.83
C TRP A 180 -14.62 -21.69 -12.97
N CYS A 181 -14.72 -22.64 -12.04
CA CYS A 181 -15.86 -23.57 -12.00
C CYS A 181 -17.17 -22.79 -11.80
N LEU A 182 -17.20 -21.85 -10.84
CA LEU A 182 -18.39 -21.01 -10.61
C LEU A 182 -18.76 -20.16 -11.83
N ILE A 183 -17.79 -19.60 -12.55
CA ILE A 183 -18.05 -18.84 -13.79
C ILE A 183 -18.64 -19.74 -14.89
N ARG A 184 -18.16 -20.98 -14.99
CA ARG A 184 -18.72 -21.95 -15.93
C ARG A 184 -20.16 -22.32 -15.57
N ASP A 185 -20.44 -22.50 -14.29
CA ASP A 185 -21.78 -22.81 -13.80
C ASP A 185 -22.74 -21.62 -14.07
N LEU A 186 -22.29 -20.38 -13.88
CA LEU A 186 -23.02 -19.16 -14.25
C LEU A 186 -23.33 -19.09 -15.75
N TYR A 187 -22.36 -19.44 -16.59
CA TYR A 187 -22.56 -19.46 -18.04
C TYR A 187 -23.60 -20.51 -18.44
N GLN A 188 -23.57 -21.69 -17.81
CA GLN A 188 -24.57 -22.74 -18.04
C GLN A 188 -25.97 -22.34 -17.58
N SER A 189 -26.08 -21.56 -16.50
CA SER A 189 -27.36 -21.01 -16.03
C SER A 189 -27.86 -19.80 -16.82
N SER A 190 -27.16 -19.39 -17.89
CA SER A 190 -27.48 -18.22 -18.73
C SER A 190 -27.51 -16.88 -17.98
N MET A 191 -26.74 -16.78 -16.90
CA MET A 191 -26.54 -15.52 -16.16
C MET A 191 -25.42 -14.67 -16.79
N ASP A 192 -25.40 -13.37 -16.49
CA ASP A 192 -24.33 -12.49 -16.95
C ASP A 192 -22.97 -12.90 -16.34
N THR A 193 -21.98 -13.07 -17.21
CA THR A 193 -20.62 -13.46 -16.85
C THR A 193 -19.63 -12.31 -16.93
N GLN A 194 -20.03 -11.13 -17.43
CA GLN A 194 -19.14 -9.98 -17.61
C GLN A 194 -18.52 -9.53 -16.28
N ARG A 195 -19.35 -9.27 -15.27
CA ARG A 195 -18.88 -8.83 -13.94
C ARG A 195 -17.99 -9.89 -13.24
N PRO A 196 -18.36 -11.18 -13.16
CA PRO A 196 -17.48 -12.25 -12.70
C PRO A 196 -16.12 -12.32 -13.40
N MET A 197 -16.09 -12.11 -14.72
CA MET A 197 -14.84 -12.12 -15.49
C MET A 197 -13.94 -10.92 -15.15
N LEU A 198 -14.52 -9.73 -14.97
CA LEU A 198 -13.77 -8.55 -14.51
C LEU A 198 -13.24 -8.72 -13.08
N ILE A 199 -14.00 -9.38 -12.19
CA ILE A 199 -13.54 -9.75 -10.83
C ILE A 199 -12.33 -10.68 -10.91
N MET A 200 -12.35 -11.68 -11.79
CA MET A 200 -11.22 -12.59 -11.96
C MET A 200 -9.97 -11.86 -12.43
N ILE A 201 -10.10 -10.96 -13.41
CA ILE A 201 -9.02 -10.12 -13.91
C ILE A 201 -8.38 -9.32 -12.77
N ASP A 202 -9.19 -8.62 -11.99
CA ASP A 202 -8.73 -7.81 -10.86
C ASP A 202 -8.05 -8.68 -9.77
N ARG A 203 -8.59 -9.87 -9.46
CA ARG A 203 -7.98 -10.77 -8.47
C ARG A 203 -6.68 -11.42 -8.95
N TYR A 204 -6.55 -11.73 -10.24
CA TYR A 204 -5.27 -12.17 -10.82
C TYR A 204 -4.22 -11.06 -10.78
N ALA A 205 -4.61 -9.83 -11.11
CA ALA A 205 -3.72 -8.66 -11.03
C ALA A 205 -3.26 -8.42 -9.57
N ALA A 206 -4.17 -8.49 -8.59
CA ALA A 206 -3.86 -8.38 -7.17
C ALA A 206 -2.95 -9.53 -6.66
N ALA A 207 -3.05 -10.72 -7.26
CA ALA A 207 -2.18 -11.86 -6.96
C ALA A 207 -0.80 -11.77 -7.61
N ASN A 208 -0.52 -10.69 -8.37
CA ASN A 208 0.71 -10.48 -9.15
C ASN A 208 0.89 -11.54 -10.26
N GLU A 209 -0.21 -11.92 -10.92
CA GLU A 209 -0.26 -12.84 -12.06
C GLU A 209 -0.85 -12.15 -13.30
N PRO A 210 -0.19 -11.12 -13.88
CA PRO A 210 -0.73 -10.32 -14.97
C PRO A 210 -0.99 -11.13 -16.25
N ALA A 211 -0.20 -12.18 -16.51
CA ALA A 211 -0.39 -13.06 -17.65
C ALA A 211 -1.67 -13.90 -17.57
N GLU A 212 -2.13 -14.24 -16.37
CA GLU A 212 -3.42 -14.92 -16.16
C GLU A 212 -4.58 -13.92 -16.27
N ALA A 213 -4.40 -12.69 -15.77
CA ALA A 213 -5.38 -11.61 -15.93
C ALA A 213 -5.65 -11.30 -17.42
N ILE A 214 -4.59 -11.16 -18.24
CA ILE A 214 -4.71 -10.96 -19.69
C ILE A 214 -5.39 -12.16 -20.36
N ARG A 215 -5.06 -13.39 -19.93
CA ARG A 215 -5.73 -14.60 -20.44
C ARG A 215 -7.21 -14.63 -20.07
N ALA A 216 -7.58 -14.22 -18.86
CA ALA A 216 -8.98 -14.12 -18.45
C ALA A 216 -9.75 -13.14 -19.35
N PHE A 217 -9.15 -12.00 -19.70
CA PHE A 217 -9.73 -11.05 -20.67
C PHE A 217 -9.91 -11.68 -22.06
N GLN A 218 -8.90 -12.35 -22.59
CA GLN A 218 -9.00 -13.05 -23.88
C GLN A 218 -10.05 -14.18 -23.89
N LEU A 219 -10.29 -14.80 -22.73
CA LEU A 219 -11.32 -15.83 -22.59
C LEU A 219 -12.74 -15.28 -22.62
N MET A 220 -12.96 -13.97 -22.43
CA MET A 220 -14.29 -13.35 -22.49
C MET A 220 -15.01 -13.63 -23.82
N GLU A 221 -14.29 -13.62 -24.94
CA GLU A 221 -14.84 -13.96 -26.27
C GLU A 221 -15.48 -15.35 -26.30
N LYS A 222 -14.92 -16.32 -25.57
CA LYS A 222 -15.44 -17.70 -25.50
C LYS A 222 -16.74 -17.81 -24.71
N PHE A 223 -16.99 -16.88 -23.80
CA PHE A 223 -18.24 -16.77 -23.04
C PHE A 223 -19.30 -15.94 -23.78
N LYS A 224 -19.13 -15.73 -25.10
CA LYS A 224 -19.98 -14.87 -25.95
C LYS A 224 -20.03 -13.41 -25.47
N LEU A 225 -19.04 -12.99 -24.69
CA LEU A 225 -18.84 -11.60 -24.30
C LEU A 225 -17.86 -11.01 -25.31
N THR A 226 -18.30 -10.04 -26.11
CA THR A 226 -17.36 -9.26 -26.90
C THR A 226 -16.60 -8.33 -25.95
N PRO A 227 -15.26 -8.46 -25.82
CA PRO A 227 -14.50 -7.53 -24.99
C PRO A 227 -14.69 -6.13 -25.56
N ASP A 228 -15.40 -5.29 -24.82
CA ASP A 228 -15.64 -3.91 -25.17
C ASP A 228 -14.41 -3.06 -24.82
N GLN A 229 -14.34 -1.87 -25.41
CA GLN A 229 -13.31 -0.88 -25.11
C GLN A 229 -13.28 -0.55 -23.60
N LYS A 230 -14.45 -0.63 -22.93
CA LYS A 230 -14.59 -0.45 -21.49
C LYS A 230 -13.89 -1.57 -20.69
N ALA A 231 -14.10 -2.85 -21.02
CA ALA A 231 -13.42 -3.97 -20.37
C ALA A 231 -11.91 -3.93 -20.65
N PHE A 232 -11.51 -3.49 -21.85
CA PHE A 232 -10.10 -3.29 -22.18
C PHE A 232 -9.44 -2.26 -21.28
N TYR A 233 -10.02 -1.06 -21.14
CA TYR A 233 -9.52 -0.04 -20.21
C TYR A 233 -9.60 -0.48 -18.74
N THR A 234 -10.64 -1.24 -18.36
CA THR A 234 -10.74 -1.83 -17.02
C THR A 234 -9.59 -2.80 -16.73
N LEU A 235 -9.20 -3.63 -17.70
CA LEU A 235 -8.02 -4.49 -17.58
C LEU A 235 -6.74 -3.66 -17.40
N LEU A 236 -6.53 -2.63 -18.23
CA LEU A 236 -5.34 -1.78 -18.13
C LEU A 236 -5.26 -1.08 -16.76
N ASP A 237 -6.39 -0.53 -16.30
CA ASP A 237 -6.49 0.17 -15.02
C ASP A 237 -6.30 -0.78 -13.83
N THR A 238 -6.90 -1.98 -13.86
CA THR A 238 -6.69 -2.99 -12.81
C THR A 238 -5.24 -3.46 -12.75
N LEU A 239 -4.60 -3.71 -13.89
CA LEU A 239 -3.16 -4.04 -13.93
C LEU A 239 -2.31 -2.90 -13.35
N CYS A 240 -2.59 -1.65 -13.72
CA CYS A 240 -1.87 -0.48 -13.21
C CYS A 240 -2.07 -0.28 -11.71
N LYS A 241 -3.31 -0.39 -11.20
CA LYS A 241 -3.67 -0.28 -9.77
C LYS A 241 -2.88 -1.25 -8.90
N HIS A 242 -2.63 -2.47 -9.39
CA HIS A 242 -1.88 -3.51 -8.67
C HIS A 242 -0.37 -3.49 -8.97
N GLY A 243 0.14 -2.48 -9.68
CA GLY A 243 1.56 -2.30 -9.94
C GLY A 243 2.13 -3.13 -11.09
N ASN A 244 1.30 -3.67 -11.99
CA ASN A 244 1.72 -4.37 -13.21
C ASN A 244 1.64 -3.42 -14.43
N VAL A 245 2.30 -2.25 -14.32
CA VAL A 245 2.18 -1.16 -15.32
C VAL A 245 2.89 -1.51 -16.63
N GLU A 246 4.04 -2.20 -16.55
CA GLU A 246 4.79 -2.64 -17.73
C GLU A 246 3.97 -3.58 -18.61
N GLU A 247 3.30 -4.57 -18.00
CA GLU A 247 2.44 -5.51 -18.71
C GLU A 247 1.20 -4.84 -19.29
N ALA A 248 0.61 -3.89 -18.56
CA ALA A 248 -0.53 -3.10 -19.06
C ALA A 248 -0.13 -2.30 -20.31
N GLU A 249 1.03 -1.64 -20.27
CA GLU A 249 1.55 -0.87 -21.39
C GLU A 249 1.83 -1.75 -22.61
N GLU A 250 2.54 -2.86 -22.42
CA GLU A 250 2.83 -3.79 -23.52
C GLU A 250 1.52 -4.30 -24.15
N PHE A 251 0.54 -4.67 -23.33
CA PHE A 251 -0.75 -5.12 -23.80
C PHE A 251 -1.51 -4.04 -24.59
N MET A 252 -1.42 -2.77 -24.16
CA MET A 252 -2.03 -1.64 -24.86
C MET A 252 -1.48 -1.50 -26.29
N PHE A 253 -0.15 -1.47 -26.44
CA PHE A 253 0.48 -1.30 -27.75
C PHE A 253 0.32 -2.53 -28.67
N GLN A 254 0.33 -3.74 -28.11
CA GLN A 254 0.12 -4.96 -28.89
C GLN A 254 -1.28 -5.01 -29.52
N ASN A 255 -2.29 -4.51 -28.80
CA ASN A 255 -3.69 -4.55 -29.25
C ASN A 255 -4.16 -3.26 -29.93
N ALA A 256 -3.24 -2.36 -30.31
CA ALA A 256 -3.56 -1.09 -30.97
C ALA A 256 -4.38 -1.23 -32.28
N LYS A 257 -4.37 -2.42 -32.91
CA LYS A 257 -5.18 -2.71 -34.09
C LYS A 257 -6.65 -3.03 -33.78
N LEU A 258 -6.90 -3.61 -32.60
CA LEU A 258 -8.24 -4.01 -32.15
C LEU A 258 -8.87 -2.88 -31.32
N PHE A 259 -8.07 -2.22 -30.50
CA PHE A 259 -8.47 -1.11 -29.65
C PHE A 259 -7.60 0.11 -30.02
N PRO A 260 -8.19 1.17 -30.61
CA PRO A 260 -7.47 2.38 -30.95
C PRO A 260 -6.74 2.99 -29.76
N LEU A 261 -5.56 3.56 -30.02
CA LEU A 261 -4.80 4.31 -29.01
C LEU A 261 -5.46 5.67 -28.82
N GLU A 262 -6.21 5.81 -27.73
CA GLU A 262 -6.92 7.03 -27.36
C GLU A 262 -6.32 7.64 -26.09
N THR A 263 -6.71 8.88 -25.81
CA THR A 263 -6.28 9.64 -24.62
C THR A 263 -6.55 8.87 -23.33
N GLU A 264 -7.68 8.16 -23.22
CA GLU A 264 -8.04 7.36 -22.03
C GLU A 264 -7.01 6.26 -21.73
N GLY A 265 -6.61 5.48 -22.74
CA GLY A 265 -5.60 4.43 -22.58
C GLY A 265 -4.25 5.00 -22.12
N PHE A 266 -3.82 6.10 -22.72
CA PHE A 266 -2.60 6.80 -22.30
C PHE A 266 -2.71 7.36 -20.87
N ASN A 267 -3.86 7.91 -20.48
CA ASN A 267 -4.10 8.42 -19.13
C ASN A 267 -4.01 7.31 -18.07
N ILE A 268 -4.54 6.11 -18.36
CA ILE A 268 -4.43 4.95 -17.46
C ILE A 268 -2.97 4.55 -17.25
N ILE A 269 -2.21 4.41 -18.33
CA ILE A 269 -0.78 4.05 -18.27
C ILE A 269 0.04 5.16 -17.59
N LEU A 270 -0.23 6.43 -17.90
CA LEU A 270 0.39 7.57 -17.24
C LEU A 270 0.07 7.59 -15.75
N ASN A 271 -1.17 7.31 -15.34
CA ASN A 271 -1.53 7.20 -13.92
C ASN A 271 -0.72 6.09 -13.23
N GLY A 272 -0.56 4.94 -13.88
CA GLY A 272 0.30 3.85 -13.40
C GLY A 272 1.74 4.30 -13.14
N TRP A 273 2.40 4.91 -14.13
CA TRP A 273 3.78 5.38 -14.00
C TRP A 273 3.93 6.57 -13.05
N CYS A 274 2.99 7.53 -13.08
CA CYS A 274 3.06 8.78 -12.33
C CYS A 274 2.67 8.63 -10.85
N ASN A 275 1.64 7.82 -10.56
CA ASN A 275 1.05 7.74 -9.23
C ASN A 275 1.29 6.42 -8.51
N VAL A 276 1.39 5.29 -9.22
CA VAL A 276 1.63 3.97 -8.61
C VAL A 276 3.13 3.70 -8.44
N TYR A 277 3.92 3.79 -9.52
CA TYR A 277 5.38 3.60 -9.45
C TYR A 277 6.16 4.87 -9.12
N VAL A 278 5.65 6.04 -9.55
CA VAL A 278 6.36 7.33 -9.51
C VAL A 278 7.71 7.25 -10.25
N ASP A 279 7.68 6.80 -11.51
CA ASP A 279 8.85 6.82 -12.41
C ASP A 279 8.71 7.95 -13.46
N ILE A 280 9.47 9.03 -13.26
CA ILE A 280 9.47 10.20 -14.15
C ILE A 280 10.01 9.86 -15.53
N THR A 281 10.98 8.93 -15.62
CA THR A 281 11.66 8.63 -16.88
C THR A 281 10.73 7.91 -17.84
N GLU A 282 10.00 6.91 -17.32
CA GLU A 282 8.97 6.20 -18.06
C GLU A 282 7.75 7.10 -18.32
N ALA A 283 7.31 7.91 -17.36
CA ALA A 283 6.25 8.89 -17.58
C ALA A 283 6.59 9.88 -18.72
N LYS A 284 7.82 10.40 -18.76
CA LYS A 284 8.32 11.24 -19.88
C LYS A 284 8.38 10.48 -21.20
N ARG A 285 8.67 9.18 -21.19
CA ARG A 285 8.66 8.35 -22.40
C ARG A 285 7.25 8.21 -22.94
N ILE A 286 6.28 7.84 -22.08
CA ILE A 286 4.88 7.68 -22.47
C ILE A 286 4.28 9.00 -22.96
N TRP A 287 4.59 10.12 -22.30
CA TRP A 287 4.17 11.45 -22.78
C TRP A 287 4.65 11.72 -24.21
N LYS A 288 5.91 11.39 -24.53
CA LYS A 288 6.43 11.53 -25.91
C LYS A 288 5.79 10.54 -26.89
N GLU A 289 5.46 9.33 -26.45
CA GLU A 289 4.75 8.37 -27.31
C GLU A 289 3.33 8.85 -27.61
N MET A 290 2.66 9.50 -26.67
CA MET A 290 1.36 10.13 -26.89
C MET A 290 1.43 11.19 -28.02
N ASP A 291 2.44 12.06 -27.99
CA ASP A 291 2.69 13.05 -29.05
C ASP A 291 2.99 12.38 -30.40
N LYS A 292 3.81 11.32 -30.42
CA LYS A 292 4.15 10.58 -31.66
C LYS A 292 2.94 9.91 -32.30
N ASN A 293 2.02 9.39 -31.48
CA ASN A 293 0.78 8.79 -31.96
C ASN A 293 -0.30 9.84 -32.27
N CYS A 294 0.04 11.13 -32.24
CA CYS A 294 -0.87 12.25 -32.51
C CYS A 294 -2.09 12.28 -31.55
N VAL A 295 -1.93 11.76 -30.34
CA VAL A 295 -2.97 11.78 -29.31
C VAL A 295 -2.85 13.07 -28.51
N ILE A 296 -3.94 13.82 -28.40
CA ILE A 296 -3.94 15.12 -27.71
C ILE A 296 -4.05 14.89 -26.20
N ALA A 297 -3.09 15.41 -25.45
CA ALA A 297 -3.11 15.43 -23.99
C ALA A 297 -4.27 16.28 -23.46
N ASP A 298 -5.05 15.68 -22.57
CA ASP A 298 -6.21 16.31 -21.92
C ASP A 298 -5.89 16.78 -20.49
N GLU A 299 -6.91 17.29 -19.81
CA GLU A 299 -6.81 17.74 -18.41
C GLU A 299 -6.18 16.69 -17.49
N TYR A 300 -6.56 15.41 -17.65
CA TYR A 300 -6.09 14.30 -16.82
C TYR A 300 -4.63 13.97 -17.12
N SER A 301 -4.22 13.96 -18.40
CA SER A 301 -2.82 13.77 -18.79
C SER A 301 -1.92 14.79 -18.08
N TYR A 302 -2.26 16.08 -18.14
CA TYR A 302 -1.50 17.14 -17.45
C TYR A 302 -1.51 16.94 -15.93
N THR A 303 -2.67 16.59 -15.36
CA THR A 303 -2.81 16.36 -13.92
C THR A 303 -1.88 15.25 -13.43
N HIS A 304 -1.82 14.11 -14.13
CA HIS A 304 -0.93 13.00 -13.78
C HIS A 304 0.55 13.40 -13.87
N MET A 305 0.95 14.10 -14.93
CA MET A 305 2.34 14.53 -15.08
C MET A 305 2.74 15.57 -14.04
N ILE A 306 1.91 16.58 -13.77
CA ILE A 306 2.19 17.60 -12.75
C ILE A 306 2.28 16.96 -11.36
N SER A 307 1.37 16.04 -11.03
CA SER A 307 1.43 15.25 -9.80
C SER A 307 2.75 14.46 -9.69
N CYS A 308 3.18 13.80 -10.77
CA CYS A 308 4.45 13.06 -10.81
C CYS A 308 5.66 13.98 -10.57
N PHE A 309 5.73 15.11 -11.28
CA PHE A 309 6.82 16.08 -11.09
C PHE A 309 6.82 16.70 -9.70
N SER A 310 5.64 16.92 -9.12
CA SER A 310 5.52 17.41 -7.76
C SER A 310 6.06 16.41 -6.74
N LYS A 311 5.69 15.12 -6.87
CA LYS A 311 6.15 14.02 -6.00
C LYS A 311 7.66 13.85 -5.94
N VAL A 312 8.36 14.19 -7.01
CA VAL A 312 9.82 14.09 -7.10
C VAL A 312 10.53 15.43 -6.86
N ASN A 313 9.79 16.42 -6.34
CA ASN A 313 10.25 17.79 -6.06
C ASN A 313 10.83 18.52 -7.28
N ASN A 314 10.33 18.25 -8.48
CA ASN A 314 10.73 18.97 -9.68
C ASN A 314 9.79 20.17 -9.93
N LEU A 315 10.11 21.28 -9.27
CA LEU A 315 9.32 22.52 -9.35
C LEU A 315 9.25 23.09 -10.78
N PHE A 316 10.38 23.10 -11.50
CA PHE A 316 10.46 23.71 -12.83
C PHE A 316 9.57 23.00 -13.86
N ASP A 317 9.65 21.67 -13.95
CA ASP A 317 8.81 20.90 -14.88
C ASP A 317 7.32 20.99 -14.48
N SER A 318 7.02 21.02 -13.17
CA SER A 318 5.65 21.19 -12.64
C SER A 318 5.02 22.51 -13.08
N LEU A 319 5.72 23.64 -12.86
CA LEU A 319 5.25 24.97 -13.26
C LEU A 319 5.16 25.13 -14.78
N ARG A 320 6.13 24.58 -15.52
CA ARG A 320 6.10 24.60 -17.00
C ARG A 320 4.84 23.92 -17.53
N LEU A 321 4.51 22.72 -17.05
CA LEU A 321 3.32 22.00 -17.48
C LEU A 321 2.03 22.68 -17.01
N TYR A 322 2.01 23.28 -15.82
CA TYR A 322 0.87 24.08 -15.37
C TYR A 322 0.60 25.28 -16.29
N ASP A 323 1.64 25.99 -16.73
CA ASP A 323 1.49 27.09 -17.69
C ASP A 323 1.08 26.61 -19.08
N GLU A 324 1.61 25.48 -19.53
CA GLU A 324 1.21 24.84 -20.78
C GLU A 324 -0.27 24.41 -20.77
N MET A 325 -0.71 23.77 -19.68
CA MET A 325 -2.10 23.35 -19.45
C MET A 325 -3.05 24.54 -19.62
N LYS A 326 -2.77 25.67 -18.97
CA LYS A 326 -3.56 26.90 -19.11
C LYS A 326 -3.53 27.49 -20.52
N LYS A 327 -2.36 27.52 -21.17
CA LYS A 327 -2.21 28.04 -22.55
C LYS A 327 -3.02 27.23 -23.56
N LYS A 328 -3.15 25.92 -23.34
CA LYS A 328 -3.98 25.02 -24.15
C LYS A 328 -5.48 25.08 -23.80
N GLY A 329 -5.87 25.91 -22.82
CA GLY A 329 -7.27 26.11 -22.44
C GLY A 329 -7.81 25.09 -21.43
N TRP A 330 -6.98 24.18 -20.93
CA TRP A 330 -7.37 23.24 -19.88
C TRP A 330 -7.46 23.94 -18.53
N ARG A 331 -8.52 23.66 -17.77
CA ARG A 331 -8.72 24.24 -16.43
C ARG A 331 -8.02 23.37 -15.39
N PRO A 332 -7.07 23.93 -14.62
CA PRO A 332 -6.44 23.19 -13.53
C PRO A 332 -7.47 22.80 -12.46
N ASN A 333 -7.53 21.52 -12.13
CA ASN A 333 -8.37 21.02 -11.03
C ASN A 333 -7.67 21.15 -9.66
N ARG A 334 -8.40 20.77 -8.61
CA ARG A 334 -7.92 20.79 -7.22
C ARG A 334 -6.60 20.03 -7.03
N THR A 335 -6.42 18.90 -7.72
CA THR A 335 -5.22 18.07 -7.68
C THR A 335 -3.99 18.80 -8.16
N VAL A 336 -4.12 19.54 -9.26
CA VAL A 336 -3.02 20.32 -9.82
C VAL A 336 -2.60 21.39 -8.81
N TYR A 337 -3.56 22.11 -8.21
CA TYR A 337 -3.22 23.09 -7.19
C TYR A 337 -2.57 22.48 -5.94
N ASN A 338 -3.10 21.37 -5.42
CA ASN A 338 -2.49 20.64 -4.31
C ASN A 338 -1.06 20.18 -4.64
N SER A 339 -0.83 19.70 -5.87
CA SER A 339 0.50 19.32 -6.35
C SER A 339 1.45 20.52 -6.41
N LEU A 340 0.96 21.70 -6.82
CA LEU A 340 1.75 22.93 -6.84
C LEU A 340 2.08 23.41 -5.41
N VAL A 341 1.11 23.39 -4.49
CA VAL A 341 1.33 23.72 -3.07
C VAL A 341 2.39 22.79 -2.47
N TYR A 342 2.28 21.48 -2.73
CA TYR A 342 3.26 20.49 -2.26
C TYR A 342 4.68 20.83 -2.72
N VAL A 343 4.91 20.98 -4.02
CA VAL A 343 6.27 21.16 -4.55
C VAL A 343 6.85 22.52 -4.17
N LEU A 344 6.05 23.59 -4.14
CA LEU A 344 6.48 24.91 -3.68
C LEU A 344 6.90 24.88 -2.21
N ALA A 345 6.12 24.20 -1.36
CA ALA A 345 6.45 24.08 0.06
C ALA A 345 7.71 23.25 0.31
N HIS A 346 7.97 22.21 -0.49
CA HIS A 346 9.16 21.37 -0.36
C HIS A 346 10.42 22.08 -0.89
N GLU A 347 10.29 22.96 -1.88
CA GLU A 347 11.37 23.82 -2.38
C GLU A 347 11.51 25.14 -1.58
N ASN A 348 10.98 25.19 -0.34
CA ASN A 348 11.05 26.33 0.58
C ASN A 348 10.39 27.65 0.08
N CYS A 349 9.54 27.58 -0.95
CA CYS A 349 8.78 28.71 -1.50
C CYS A 349 7.41 28.82 -0.82
N HIS A 350 7.40 29.00 0.51
CA HIS A 350 6.18 28.90 1.32
C HIS A 350 5.18 30.05 1.08
N GLU A 351 5.67 31.25 0.76
CA GLU A 351 4.80 32.40 0.45
C GLU A 351 4.07 32.19 -0.88
N GLU A 352 4.77 31.66 -1.89
CA GLU A 352 4.19 31.26 -3.16
C GLU A 352 3.17 30.13 -2.97
N ALA A 353 3.46 29.16 -2.10
CA ALA A 353 2.51 28.11 -1.76
C ALA A 353 1.21 28.68 -1.16
N LEU A 354 1.30 29.65 -0.25
CA LEU A 354 0.12 30.33 0.31
C LEU A 354 -0.64 31.14 -0.76
N LYS A 355 0.05 31.80 -1.70
CA LYS A 355 -0.61 32.47 -2.84
C LYS A 355 -1.38 31.48 -3.72
N ILE A 356 -0.91 30.24 -3.85
CA ILE A 356 -1.65 29.19 -4.55
C ILE A 356 -2.89 28.77 -3.76
N VAL A 357 -2.81 28.69 -2.42
CA VAL A 357 -3.98 28.44 -1.56
C VAL A 357 -5.03 29.56 -1.68
N ASP A 358 -4.59 30.82 -1.67
CA ASP A 358 -5.46 31.99 -1.94
C ASP A 358 -6.18 31.85 -3.29
N LYS A 359 -5.42 31.51 -4.33
CA LYS A 359 -5.97 31.30 -5.67
C LYS A 359 -6.95 30.13 -5.73
N MET A 360 -6.76 29.06 -4.95
CA MET A 360 -7.72 27.96 -4.86
C MET A 360 -9.05 28.46 -4.31
N ASN A 361 -9.02 29.23 -3.21
CA ASN A 361 -10.22 29.85 -2.62
C ASN A 361 -10.94 30.77 -3.61
N ASP A 362 -10.21 31.65 -4.31
CA ASP A 362 -10.78 32.58 -5.30
C ASP A 362 -11.51 31.86 -6.45
N LEU A 363 -11.05 30.64 -6.79
CA LEU A 363 -11.64 29.80 -7.84
C LEU A 363 -12.73 28.86 -7.31
N GLY A 364 -13.06 28.92 -6.02
CA GLY A 364 -14.06 28.06 -5.38
C GLY A 364 -13.57 26.64 -5.04
N TYR A 365 -12.27 26.38 -5.11
CA TYR A 365 -11.69 25.12 -4.63
C TYR A 365 -11.34 25.23 -3.15
N ILE A 366 -12.14 24.60 -2.30
CA ILE A 366 -11.93 24.63 -0.84
C ILE A 366 -10.64 23.87 -0.48
N PRO A 367 -9.62 24.53 0.10
CA PRO A 367 -8.45 23.88 0.65
C PRO A 367 -8.85 22.94 1.79
N ASP A 368 -8.15 21.82 1.91
CA ASP A 368 -8.34 20.89 3.04
C ASP A 368 -7.14 20.94 4.00
N SER A 369 -7.26 20.17 5.08
CA SER A 369 -6.17 19.96 6.03
C SER A 369 -4.91 19.42 5.37
N VAL A 370 -5.04 18.57 4.33
CA VAL A 370 -3.89 18.04 3.58
C VAL A 370 -3.12 19.17 2.89
N THR A 371 -3.82 20.12 2.28
CA THR A 371 -3.25 21.29 1.60
C THR A 371 -2.41 22.14 2.55
N PHE A 372 -2.94 22.45 3.74
CA PHE A 372 -2.17 23.19 4.76
C PHE A 372 -1.01 22.37 5.34
N ASN A 373 -1.20 21.06 5.52
CA ASN A 373 -0.15 20.16 6.02
C ASN A 373 1.04 20.04 5.06
N PHE A 374 0.83 20.21 3.74
CA PHE A 374 1.92 20.31 2.78
C PHE A 374 2.84 21.51 3.04
N ILE A 375 2.33 22.59 3.66
CA ILE A 375 3.12 23.77 4.02
C ILE A 375 3.68 23.65 5.45
N ILE A 376 2.85 23.22 6.42
CA ILE A 376 3.23 23.12 7.84
C ILE A 376 4.39 22.14 8.03
N ARG A 377 4.34 20.96 7.41
CA ARG A 377 5.32 19.91 7.68
C ARG A 377 6.75 20.25 7.22
N PRO A 378 6.98 20.76 6.00
CA PRO A 378 8.31 21.25 5.62
C PRO A 378 8.82 22.36 6.54
N LEU A 379 7.96 23.30 6.97
CA LEU A 379 8.33 24.35 7.93
C LEU A 379 8.78 23.77 9.28
N CYS A 380 8.04 22.81 9.83
CA CYS A 380 8.41 22.14 11.08
C CYS A 380 9.73 21.36 10.94
N LYS A 381 9.93 20.65 9.84
CA LYS A 381 11.19 19.92 9.54
C LYS A 381 12.37 20.86 9.39
N ALA A 382 12.15 22.07 8.85
CA ALA A 382 13.15 23.11 8.74
C ALA A 382 13.42 23.87 10.05
N GLY A 383 12.72 23.54 11.15
CA GLY A 383 12.84 24.26 12.43
C GLY A 383 12.12 25.61 12.47
N LYS A 384 11.40 25.99 11.41
CA LYS A 384 10.66 27.26 11.30
C LYS A 384 9.29 27.16 11.99
N ILE A 385 9.29 26.84 13.28
CA ILE A 385 8.07 26.57 14.06
C ILE A 385 7.16 27.80 14.15
N VAL A 386 7.72 29.01 14.20
CA VAL A 386 6.94 30.27 14.23
C VAL A 386 6.12 30.43 12.95
N ASP A 387 6.75 30.22 11.79
CA ASP A 387 6.06 30.27 10.49
C ASP A 387 5.02 29.15 10.39
N ALA A 388 5.34 27.94 10.86
CA ALA A 388 4.38 26.83 10.88
C ALA A 388 3.15 27.15 11.75
N ARG A 389 3.34 27.77 12.92
CA ARG A 389 2.23 28.24 13.78
C ARG A 389 1.40 29.32 13.10
N ARG A 390 2.01 30.24 12.34
CA ARG A 390 1.26 31.22 11.53
C ARG A 390 0.37 30.54 10.49
N VAL A 391 0.89 29.52 9.80
CA VAL A 391 0.10 28.74 8.83
C VAL A 391 -1.04 27.97 9.52
N LEU A 392 -0.80 27.41 10.71
CA LEU A 392 -1.85 26.78 11.52
C LEU A 392 -2.94 27.77 11.95
N SER A 393 -2.57 29.00 12.36
CA SER A 393 -3.54 30.05 12.68
C SER A 393 -4.42 30.37 11.47
N ARG A 394 -3.80 30.52 10.29
CA ARG A 394 -4.53 30.75 9.04
C ARG A 394 -5.47 29.60 8.68
N MET A 395 -5.03 28.34 8.87
CA MET A 395 -5.88 27.16 8.67
C MET A 395 -7.15 27.22 9.54
N LEU A 396 -7.02 27.67 10.79
CA LEU A 396 -8.15 27.84 11.72
C LEU A 396 -9.05 29.02 11.34
N GLU A 397 -8.47 30.13 10.86
CA GLU A 397 -9.21 31.30 10.34
C GLU A 397 -10.07 30.92 9.12
N ASP A 398 -9.56 30.03 8.27
CA ASP A 398 -10.28 29.47 7.12
C ASP A 398 -11.32 28.39 7.53
N ASN A 399 -11.57 28.19 8.83
CA ASN A 399 -12.47 27.19 9.42
C ASN A 399 -12.11 25.74 9.06
N ILE A 400 -10.83 25.45 8.84
CA ILE A 400 -10.33 24.11 8.56
C ILE A 400 -9.75 23.53 9.86
N ASN A 401 -10.33 22.42 10.31
CA ASN A 401 -9.90 21.81 11.57
C ASN A 401 -8.58 21.04 11.42
N PRO A 402 -7.60 21.25 12.35
CA PRO A 402 -6.39 20.45 12.41
C PRO A 402 -6.70 18.97 12.58
N THR A 403 -5.92 18.14 11.90
CA THR A 403 -5.98 16.67 11.97
C THR A 403 -4.83 16.10 12.80
N ILE A 404 -4.89 14.81 13.11
CA ILE A 404 -3.77 14.07 13.72
C ILE A 404 -2.46 14.33 12.95
N ASP A 405 -2.48 14.27 11.62
CA ASP A 405 -1.31 14.55 10.77
C ASP A 405 -0.75 15.97 10.95
N THR A 406 -1.62 16.94 11.23
CA THR A 406 -1.21 18.33 11.48
C THR A 406 -0.37 18.41 12.74
N TYR A 407 -0.84 17.77 13.82
CA TYR A 407 -0.10 17.73 15.09
C TYR A 407 1.17 16.88 14.98
N HIS A 408 1.13 15.75 14.25
CA HIS A 408 2.31 14.94 13.98
C HIS A 408 3.40 15.73 13.25
N ALA A 409 3.02 16.60 12.31
CA ALA A 409 3.97 17.48 11.64
C ALA A 409 4.69 18.43 12.61
N PHE A 410 4.01 18.97 13.63
CA PHE A 410 4.65 19.76 14.68
C PHE A 410 5.53 18.93 15.61
N LEU A 411 5.09 17.72 15.98
CA LEU A 411 5.86 16.82 16.84
C LEU A 411 7.15 16.31 16.17
N GLU A 412 7.16 16.18 14.84
CA GLU A 412 8.37 15.90 14.04
C GLU A 412 9.37 17.06 14.00
N GLY A 413 8.95 18.25 14.44
CA GLY A 413 9.78 19.45 14.43
C GLY A 413 11.08 19.23 15.21
N LYS A 414 12.21 19.57 14.60
CA LYS A 414 13.56 19.28 15.14
C LYS A 414 13.81 19.93 16.50
N ASP A 415 13.28 21.14 16.71
CA ASP A 415 13.64 21.97 17.87
C ASP A 415 12.59 21.94 19.00
N LEU A 416 11.57 21.07 18.91
CA LEU A 416 10.52 21.00 19.93
C LEU A 416 11.04 20.35 21.22
N THR A 417 10.83 20.99 22.37
CA THR A 417 11.22 20.45 23.68
C THR A 417 10.22 19.39 24.20
N PHE A 418 10.56 18.72 25.31
CA PHE A 418 9.64 17.82 26.00
C PHE A 418 8.35 18.54 26.43
N GLU A 419 8.48 19.71 27.05
CA GLU A 419 7.35 20.50 27.52
C GLU A 419 6.43 20.92 26.37
N GLU A 420 6.99 21.42 25.28
CA GLU A 420 6.23 21.83 24.09
C GLU A 420 5.54 20.64 23.40
N SER A 421 6.18 19.48 23.39
CA SER A 421 5.60 18.26 22.83
C SER A 421 4.35 17.83 23.61
N PHE A 422 4.38 17.91 24.95
CA PHE A 422 3.23 17.57 25.78
C PHE A 422 2.13 18.65 25.77
N GLU A 423 2.50 19.93 25.65
CA GLU A 423 1.51 21.00 25.42
C GLU A 423 0.74 20.75 24.11
N LEU A 424 1.42 20.29 23.06
CA LEU A 424 0.77 19.92 21.80
C LEU A 424 -0.15 18.70 21.95
N LEU A 425 0.20 17.70 22.77
CA LEU A 425 -0.68 16.56 23.07
C LEU A 425 -1.96 17.00 23.79
N GLU A 426 -1.86 17.94 24.74
CA GLU A 426 -3.03 18.51 25.41
C GLU A 426 -3.92 19.28 24.43
N ARG A 427 -3.33 20.02 23.48
CA ARG A 427 -4.08 20.69 22.41
C ARG A 427 -4.73 19.68 21.45
N MET A 428 -4.05 18.59 21.13
CA MET A 428 -4.57 17.46 20.35
C MET A 428 -5.87 16.94 20.99
N MET A 429 -5.82 16.64 22.30
CA MET A 429 -6.98 16.20 23.09
C MET A 429 -8.13 17.20 23.05
N LYS A 430 -7.85 18.49 23.27
CA LYS A 430 -8.88 19.56 23.24
C LYS A 430 -9.55 19.70 21.88
N SER A 431 -8.83 19.41 20.79
CA SER A 431 -9.35 19.47 19.43
C SER A 431 -10.17 18.23 19.00
N GLY A 432 -10.37 17.26 19.90
CA GLY A 432 -11.05 16.00 19.59
C GLY A 432 -10.19 14.97 18.84
N ASN A 433 -8.92 15.29 18.60
CA ASN A 433 -7.92 14.40 18.00
C ASN A 433 -7.05 13.80 19.11
N GLY A 434 -7.52 12.81 19.85
CA GLY A 434 -6.73 12.21 20.94
C GLY A 434 -5.40 11.61 20.43
N PRO A 435 -4.31 11.66 21.21
CA PRO A 435 -3.05 10.99 20.88
C PRO A 435 -3.27 9.51 20.60
N ASN A 436 -2.76 9.04 19.47
CA ASN A 436 -2.83 7.63 19.09
C ASN A 436 -1.47 6.95 19.27
N LYS A 437 -1.41 5.66 18.95
CA LYS A 437 -0.16 4.87 18.98
C LYS A 437 0.94 5.54 18.14
N ASP A 438 0.65 5.95 16.92
CA ASP A 438 1.62 6.61 16.04
C ASP A 438 2.18 7.92 16.62
N THR A 439 1.37 8.66 17.38
CA THR A 439 1.76 9.90 18.06
C THR A 439 2.87 9.64 19.08
N PHE A 440 2.67 8.63 19.94
CA PHE A 440 3.68 8.24 20.92
C PHE A 440 4.90 7.61 20.26
N PHE A 441 4.71 6.82 19.21
CA PHE A 441 5.82 6.27 18.42
C PHE A 441 6.76 7.38 17.93
N LEU A 442 6.18 8.44 17.37
CA LEU A 442 6.90 9.58 16.81
C LEU A 442 7.66 10.37 17.89
N ILE A 443 7.04 10.66 19.03
CA ILE A 443 7.68 11.37 20.15
C ILE A 443 8.83 10.54 20.76
N LEU A 444 8.60 9.24 20.99
CA LEU A 444 9.63 8.33 21.52
C LEU A 444 10.82 8.25 20.57
N GLY A 445 10.56 8.03 19.28
CA GLY A 445 11.59 7.99 18.25
C GLY A 445 12.43 9.27 18.21
N LYS A 446 11.78 10.43 18.31
CA LYS A 446 12.45 11.73 18.35
C LYS A 446 13.39 11.88 19.55
N PHE A 447 12.93 11.62 20.77
CA PHE A 447 13.78 11.78 21.97
C PHE A 447 14.92 10.77 21.98
N LEU A 448 14.69 9.54 21.50
CA LEU A 448 15.74 8.53 21.34
C LEU A 448 16.79 8.94 20.28
N GLN A 449 16.39 9.61 19.19
CA GLN A 449 17.32 10.12 18.18
C GLN A 449 18.11 11.35 18.68
N SER A 450 17.49 12.17 19.52
CA SER A 450 18.10 13.38 20.10
C SER A 450 18.94 13.11 21.35
N ASN A 451 19.12 11.83 21.72
CA ASN A 451 19.83 11.37 22.93
C ASN A 451 19.22 11.86 24.25
N GLU A 452 17.93 12.18 24.26
CA GLU A 452 17.18 12.62 25.44
C GLU A 452 16.45 11.43 26.10
N ILE A 453 17.23 10.47 26.60
CA ILE A 453 16.71 9.17 27.06
C ILE A 453 15.77 9.29 28.27
N GLU A 454 16.02 10.27 29.15
CA GLU A 454 15.11 10.54 30.28
C GLU A 454 13.73 10.98 29.81
N ASN A 455 13.66 11.82 28.77
CA ASN A 455 12.42 12.31 28.19
C ASN A 455 11.69 11.19 27.43
N ALA A 456 12.42 10.30 26.77
CA ALA A 456 11.85 9.08 26.19
C ALA A 456 11.22 8.16 27.27
N LEU A 457 11.89 7.94 28.40
CA LEU A 457 11.36 7.13 29.50
C LEU A 457 10.15 7.79 30.18
N LYS A 458 10.17 9.11 30.39
CA LYS A 458 9.01 9.86 30.89
C LYS A 458 7.81 9.73 29.93
N THR A 459 8.06 9.83 28.62
CA THR A 459 7.04 9.64 27.58
C THR A 459 6.45 8.24 27.62
N TRP A 460 7.27 7.20 27.83
CA TRP A 460 6.81 5.82 27.96
C TRP A 460 5.84 5.62 29.13
N VAL A 461 6.13 6.24 30.28
CA VAL A 461 5.23 6.19 31.44
C VAL A 461 3.94 6.94 31.16
N LYS A 462 4.04 8.15 30.61
CA LYS A 462 2.88 8.97 30.25
C LYS A 462 1.97 8.31 29.21
N MET A 463 2.51 7.47 28.31
CA MET A 463 1.69 6.72 27.36
C MET A 463 0.56 5.91 28.03
N LYS A 464 0.83 5.34 29.22
CA LYS A 464 -0.18 4.64 30.04
C LYS A 464 -1.22 5.60 30.65
N GLU A 465 -0.85 6.84 30.95
CA GLU A 465 -1.75 7.87 31.49
C GLU A 465 -2.76 8.38 30.44
N TYR A 466 -2.42 8.32 29.16
CA TYR A 466 -3.31 8.67 28.04
C TYR A 466 -4.14 7.48 27.53
N ASP A 467 -4.20 6.37 28.27
CA ASP A 467 -4.89 5.12 27.89
C ASP A 467 -4.43 4.52 26.54
N VAL A 468 -3.20 4.81 26.11
CA VAL A 468 -2.63 4.24 24.87
C VAL A 468 -1.76 3.04 25.21
N SER A 469 -2.13 1.86 24.69
CA SER A 469 -1.33 0.64 24.87
C SER A 469 -0.19 0.54 23.85
N PRO A 470 1.07 0.30 24.28
CA PRO A 470 2.19 0.07 23.36
C PRO A 470 1.97 -1.16 22.48
N ASP A 471 2.37 -1.06 21.21
CA ASP A 471 2.41 -2.21 20.29
C ASP A 471 3.83 -2.79 20.15
N SER A 472 3.97 -3.83 19.32
CA SER A 472 5.26 -4.45 19.02
C SER A 472 6.33 -3.45 18.56
N ALA A 473 5.96 -2.48 17.71
CA ALA A 473 6.90 -1.50 17.18
C ALA A 473 7.40 -0.54 18.27
N HIS A 474 6.55 -0.15 19.22
CA HIS A 474 6.93 0.68 20.37
C HIS A 474 7.97 -0.02 21.26
N PHE A 475 7.74 -1.30 21.58
CA PHE A 475 8.69 -2.10 22.35
C PHE A 475 10.03 -2.26 21.62
N VAL A 476 10.00 -2.60 20.32
CA VAL A 476 11.20 -2.72 19.48
C VAL A 476 12.01 -1.43 19.53
N MET A 477 11.37 -0.29 19.26
CA MET A 477 12.04 1.02 19.23
C MET A 477 12.66 1.40 20.58
N MET A 478 11.94 1.19 21.69
CA MET A 478 12.48 1.50 23.02
C MET A 478 13.62 0.57 23.41
N VAL A 479 13.52 -0.72 23.12
CA VAL A 479 14.59 -1.69 23.42
C VAL A 479 15.84 -1.37 22.60
N GLU A 480 15.71 -1.19 21.29
CA GLU A 480 16.84 -0.81 20.42
C GLU A 480 17.45 0.54 20.84
N GLY A 481 16.60 1.52 21.13
CA GLY A 481 16.99 2.84 21.60
C GLY A 481 17.77 2.79 22.91
N LEU A 482 17.26 2.11 23.94
CA LEU A 482 17.92 2.01 25.25
C LEU A 482 19.22 1.21 25.19
N VAL A 483 19.26 0.14 24.39
CA VAL A 483 20.48 -0.66 24.17
C VAL A 483 21.57 0.17 23.50
N LYS A 484 21.22 0.93 22.45
CA LYS A 484 22.15 1.85 21.75
C LYS A 484 22.79 2.87 22.70
N HIS A 485 22.07 3.27 23.75
CA HIS A 485 22.54 4.25 24.74
C HIS A 485 23.08 3.62 26.03
N GLY A 486 23.27 2.29 26.06
CA GLY A 486 23.93 1.59 27.17
C GLY A 486 23.06 1.28 28.38
N LEU A 487 21.75 1.56 28.35
CA LEU A 487 20.80 1.25 29.43
C LEU A 487 20.22 -0.17 29.27
N VAL A 488 21.11 -1.17 29.25
CA VAL A 488 20.77 -2.57 28.95
C VAL A 488 19.81 -3.18 29.99
N THR A 489 19.90 -2.76 31.26
CA THR A 489 19.03 -3.28 32.34
C THR A 489 17.56 -2.92 32.11
N LYS A 490 17.24 -1.65 31.88
CA LYS A 490 15.89 -1.19 31.56
C LYS A 490 15.38 -1.77 30.24
N ALA A 491 16.27 -1.94 29.25
CA ALA A 491 15.91 -2.58 27.99
C ALA A 491 15.48 -4.05 28.20
N ARG A 492 16.16 -4.80 29.09
CA ARG A 492 15.77 -6.17 29.45
C ARG A 492 14.42 -6.21 30.17
N GLU A 493 14.14 -5.26 31.06
CA GLU A 493 12.85 -5.16 31.74
C GLU A 493 11.69 -4.95 30.75
N LEU A 494 11.83 -4.00 29.81
CA LEU A 494 10.83 -3.77 28.76
C LEU A 494 10.68 -4.97 27.82
N TYR A 495 11.77 -5.68 27.53
CA TYR A 495 11.73 -6.90 26.72
C TYR A 495 10.99 -8.04 27.45
N THR A 496 11.14 -8.16 28.77
CA THR A 496 10.33 -9.12 29.55
C THR A 496 8.86 -8.73 29.63
N GLU A 497 8.54 -7.43 29.76
CA GLU A 497 7.16 -6.93 29.70
C GLU A 497 6.51 -7.28 28.35
N MET A 498 7.23 -7.11 27.23
CA MET A 498 6.77 -7.49 25.89
C MET A 498 6.41 -8.99 25.79
N ILE A 499 7.23 -9.87 26.36
CA ILE A 499 6.98 -11.33 26.37
C ILE A 499 5.76 -11.67 27.22
N CYS A 500 5.61 -11.05 28.39
CA CYS A 500 4.47 -11.29 29.29
C CYS A 500 3.14 -10.84 28.69
N ILE A 501 3.13 -9.81 27.83
CA ILE A 501 1.92 -9.33 27.12
C ILE A 501 1.56 -10.24 25.94
N GLY A 502 2.42 -11.18 25.55
CA GLY A 502 2.16 -12.13 24.46
C GLY A 502 2.39 -11.56 23.06
N ILE A 503 3.16 -10.47 22.95
CA ILE A 503 3.51 -9.86 21.65
C ILE A 503 4.62 -10.71 20.99
N SER A 504 4.46 -11.02 19.70
CA SER A 504 5.42 -11.83 18.93
C SER A 504 6.83 -11.22 18.98
N VAL A 505 7.79 -12.00 19.48
CA VAL A 505 9.19 -11.59 19.65
C VAL A 505 9.87 -11.44 18.30
N ASP A 506 10.45 -10.26 18.02
CA ASP A 506 11.35 -10.10 16.87
C ASP A 506 12.69 -10.81 17.18
N PRO A 507 13.13 -11.80 16.38
CA PRO A 507 14.40 -12.49 16.57
C PRO A 507 15.62 -11.57 16.56
N LYS A 508 15.52 -10.36 15.98
CA LYS A 508 16.60 -9.35 16.01
C LYS A 508 16.85 -8.81 17.42
N LEU A 509 15.80 -8.58 18.20
CA LEU A 509 15.92 -8.08 19.58
C LEU A 509 16.61 -9.10 20.50
N ALA A 510 16.29 -10.38 20.34
CA ALA A 510 16.92 -11.46 21.09
C ALA A 510 18.43 -11.59 20.81
N LYS A 511 18.88 -11.21 19.61
CA LYS A 511 20.30 -11.20 19.23
C LYS A 511 21.04 -10.02 19.85
N LEU A 512 20.42 -8.84 19.90
CA LEU A 512 21.02 -7.64 20.51
C LEU A 512 21.48 -7.90 21.95
N PHE A 513 20.70 -8.60 22.77
CA PHE A 513 21.12 -8.88 24.16
C PHE A 513 22.23 -9.94 24.30
N LYS A 514 22.47 -10.78 23.30
CA LYS A 514 23.57 -11.78 23.33
C LYS A 514 24.92 -11.14 23.09
N ASP A 515 24.97 -10.09 22.26
CA ASP A 515 26.21 -9.39 21.93
C ASP A 515 26.75 -8.60 23.15
N PHE A 516 25.88 -8.04 24.01
CA PHE A 516 26.30 -7.36 25.25
C PHE A 516 26.77 -8.31 26.37
N SER A 517 26.38 -9.59 26.34
CA SER A 517 26.87 -10.57 27.30
C SER A 517 28.36 -10.90 27.10
N GLN A 518 28.94 -10.62 25.92
CA GLN A 518 30.37 -10.78 25.65
C GLN A 518 31.20 -9.54 26.06
N ASP A 519 30.61 -8.34 26.03
CA ASP A 519 31.30 -7.10 26.39
C ASP A 519 31.43 -6.89 27.92
N ASP A 520 30.48 -7.39 28.72
CA ASP A 520 30.55 -7.34 30.18
C ASP A 520 31.64 -8.28 30.74
N GLU A 521 31.96 -9.39 30.06
CA GLU A 521 33.12 -10.23 30.43
C GLU A 521 34.46 -9.53 30.12
N CYS A 522 34.54 -8.70 29.08
CA CYS A 522 35.77 -7.98 28.73
C CYS A 522 36.08 -6.79 29.65
N LYS A 523 35.08 -6.19 30.32
CA LYS A 523 35.29 -5.07 31.25
C LYS A 523 35.55 -5.49 32.71
N GLN A 524 35.29 -6.75 33.08
CA GLN A 524 35.65 -7.27 34.41
C GLN A 524 37.09 -7.82 34.52
N ILE A 525 37.86 -7.90 33.42
CA ILE A 525 39.25 -8.41 33.42
C ILE A 525 40.28 -7.31 33.08
N LYS A 526 40.25 -6.17 33.78
CA LYS A 526 41.46 -5.33 33.96
C LYS A 526 41.49 -4.71 35.36
N LYS A 527 41.77 -5.54 36.37
CA LYS A 527 42.31 -5.03 37.65
C LYS A 527 43.72 -4.46 37.40
N PRO A 528 44.08 -3.28 37.94
CA PRO A 528 45.45 -2.81 37.93
C PRO A 528 46.29 -3.74 38.82
N ARG A 529 47.41 -4.27 38.31
CA ARG A 529 48.41 -4.98 39.12
C ARG A 529 49.01 -4.01 40.15
N MET A 530 48.49 -4.01 41.37
CA MET A 530 49.21 -3.46 42.52
C MET A 530 50.42 -4.36 42.82
N ARG A 531 51.63 -3.79 42.68
CA ARG A 531 52.85 -4.37 43.24
C ARG A 531 52.79 -4.21 44.76
N ASN A 532 52.74 -5.32 45.48
CA ASN A 532 52.84 -5.34 46.94
C ASN A 532 54.33 -5.43 47.34
N PRO A 533 54.86 -4.50 48.16
CA PRO A 533 56.20 -4.61 48.73
C PRO A 533 56.15 -5.46 50.00
N ASN A 534 56.78 -6.62 49.98
CA ASN A 534 56.94 -7.44 51.19
C ASN A 534 58.01 -6.87 52.11
N LEU A 535 57.64 -6.81 53.39
CA LEU A 535 58.49 -6.60 54.55
C LEU A 535 59.76 -7.47 54.51
N HIS A 536 60.91 -6.85 54.73
CA HIS A 536 62.07 -7.50 55.34
C HIS A 536 62.50 -6.73 56.58
N ARG A 537 62.21 -7.28 57.76
CA ARG A 537 62.92 -6.98 59.00
C ARG A 537 64.07 -7.99 59.16
N GLY A 538 65.29 -7.48 58.99
CA GLY A 538 66.46 -7.76 59.83
C GLY A 538 67.13 -9.13 59.76
N LYS A 539 68.39 -9.15 59.30
CA LYS A 539 69.55 -9.33 60.18
C LYS A 539 70.85 -8.90 59.48
N LYS A 540 71.64 -8.14 60.23
CA LYS A 540 72.98 -7.59 59.96
C LYS A 540 73.98 -8.67 59.48
N TRP A 541 74.98 -8.30 58.65
CA TRP A 541 76.42 -8.22 59.02
C TRP A 541 77.33 -7.83 57.83
N PHE A 542 78.21 -6.85 58.10
CA PHE A 542 79.58 -6.62 57.60
C PHE A 542 79.94 -5.93 56.25
N ARG A 543 80.54 -4.75 56.45
CA ARG A 543 81.78 -4.18 55.86
C ARG A 543 81.88 -3.93 54.35
N GLY A 544 82.25 -2.70 54.02
CA GLY A 544 83.25 -2.46 52.97
C GLY A 544 83.18 -1.12 52.26
N LYS A 545 83.64 -0.06 52.93
CA LYS A 545 84.52 1.00 52.43
C LYS A 545 84.34 1.57 51.00
N ARG A 546 84.51 2.91 50.99
CA ARG A 546 85.07 3.79 49.95
C ARG A 546 84.11 4.16 48.81
N SER A 547 84.12 5.36 48.26
CA SER A 547 84.54 6.72 48.62
C SER A 547 84.50 7.47 47.30
N ASN A 548 84.16 8.74 47.41
CA ASN A 548 84.58 9.85 46.55
C ASN A 548 83.76 10.18 45.31
N SER A 549 83.39 11.47 45.40
CA SER A 549 83.43 12.55 44.42
C SER A 549 82.31 12.61 43.40
#